data_AF-A0AAW6KLU8-F1
#
_entry.id   AF-A0AAW6KLU8-F1
#
_cell.length_a   1.000
_cell.length_b   1.000
_cell.length_c   1.000
_cell.angle_alpha   90.00
_cell.angle_beta   90.00
_cell.angle_gamma   90.00
#
_symmetry.space_group_name_H-M   'P 1'
#
loop_
_entity.id
_entity.type
_entity.pdbx_description
1 polymer ?
#
loop_
_entity_poly.entity_id
_entity_poly.type
_entity_poly.pdbx_seq_one_letter_code
_entity_poly.pdbx_strand_id
1 'polypeptide(L)' 'MPGAVPRTSTVALTNVTVPYALEIANKGAEKAILENRALKAGVNTANGHITYEAVARDLNYDYVPAELAIENSSSTAGA' A
#
# COMPACT_ATOMS: atom_id res chain seq x y z
N MET A 1 -8.38 19.96 -14.16
CA MET A 1 -7.56 19.20 -13.17
C MET A 1 -8.21 19.29 -11.79
N PRO A 2 -8.21 18.21 -10.97
CA PRO A 2 -8.85 18.16 -9.65
C PRO A 2 -8.38 19.27 -8.69
N GLY A 3 -7.15 19.77 -8.87
CA GLY A 3 -6.58 20.85 -8.05
C GLY A 3 -7.28 22.21 -8.20
N ALA A 4 -8.05 22.44 -9.26
CA ALA A 4 -8.79 23.70 -9.44
C ALA A 4 -10.06 23.80 -8.58
N VAL A 5 -10.54 22.66 -8.04
CA VAL A 5 -11.76 22.57 -7.23
C VAL A 5 -11.49 21.80 -5.93
N PRO A 6 -10.68 22.35 -5.00
CA PRO A 6 -10.15 21.60 -3.86
C PRO A 6 -11.24 21.03 -2.96
N ARG A 7 -12.32 21.78 -2.68
CA ARG A 7 -13.43 21.30 -1.83
C ARG A 7 -14.09 20.06 -2.42
N THR A 8 -14.43 20.10 -3.70
CA THR A 8 -15.13 19.00 -4.39
C THR A 8 -14.21 17.78 -4.53
N SER A 9 -12.95 18.01 -4.92
CA SER A 9 -11.96 16.94 -5.10
C SER A 9 -11.61 16.25 -3.79
N THR A 10 -11.48 16.99 -2.68
CA THR A 10 -11.24 16.40 -1.37
C THR A 10 -12.39 15.49 -0.96
N VAL A 11 -13.64 15.97 -1.02
CA VAL A 11 -14.81 15.15 -0.66
C VAL A 11 -14.90 13.90 -1.53
N ALA A 12 -14.66 14.04 -2.84
CA ALA A 12 -14.66 12.92 -3.77
C ALA A 12 -13.58 11.88 -3.43
N LEU A 13 -12.34 12.32 -3.13
CA LEU A 13 -11.24 11.44 -2.76
C LEU A 13 -11.51 10.76 -1.42
N THR A 14 -11.85 11.53 -0.38
CA THR A 14 -12.03 11.00 0.99
C THR A 14 -13.18 10.01 1.06
N ASN A 15 -14.28 10.22 0.31
CA ASN A 15 -15.39 9.27 0.29
C ASN A 15 -14.97 7.88 -0.20
N VAL A 16 -13.97 7.79 -1.07
CA VAL A 16 -13.47 6.52 -1.60
C VAL A 16 -12.33 5.96 -0.74
N THR A 17 -11.49 6.80 -0.14
CA THR A 17 -10.31 6.34 0.62
C THR A 17 -10.57 6.05 2.10
N VAL A 18 -11.62 6.64 2.70
CA VAL A 18 -11.93 6.45 4.13
C VAL A 18 -12.18 4.98 4.52
N PRO A 19 -12.92 4.16 3.74
CA PRO A 19 -13.09 2.74 4.07
C PRO A 19 -11.77 1.97 4.17
N TYR A 20 -10.85 2.24 3.24
CA TYR A 20 -9.51 1.63 3.23
C TYR A 20 -8.67 2.08 4.42
N ALA A 21 -8.73 3.37 4.77
CA ALA A 21 -8.03 3.92 5.92
C ALA A 21 -8.54 3.29 7.24
N LEU A 22 -9.85 3.09 7.37
CA LEU A 22 -10.44 2.40 8.52
C LEU A 22 -10.02 0.94 8.60
N GLU A 23 -9.95 0.24 7.47
CA GLU A 23 -9.50 -1.15 7.44
C GLU A 23 -8.05 -1.30 7.92
N ILE A 24 -7.16 -0.43 7.45
CA ILE A 24 -5.76 -0.38 7.90
C ILE A 24 -5.68 -0.01 9.38
N ALA A 25 -6.47 0.97 9.83
CA ALA A 25 -6.46 1.40 11.23
C ALA A 25 -6.96 0.30 12.19
N ASN A 26 -7.95 -0.50 11.78
CA ASN A 26 -8.52 -1.55 12.63
C ASN A 26 -7.67 -2.83 12.66
N LYS A 27 -7.09 -3.23 11.53
CA LYS A 27 -6.40 -4.54 11.39
C LYS A 27 -4.87 -4.43 11.43
N GLY A 28 -4.34 -3.23 11.24
CA GLY A 28 -2.92 -3.01 10.96
C GLY A 28 -2.60 -3.18 9.47
N ALA A 29 -1.49 -2.60 9.02
CA ALA A 29 -1.11 -2.57 7.61
C ALA A 29 -0.91 -3.97 7.02
N GLU A 30 -0.18 -4.86 7.71
CA GLU A 30 0.16 -6.20 7.20
C GLU A 30 -1.09 -7.05 6.95
N LYS A 31 -1.99 -7.14 7.95
CA LYS A 31 -3.23 -7.91 7.83
C LYS A 31 -4.21 -7.30 6.82
N ALA A 32 -4.35 -5.97 6.81
CA ALA A 32 -5.23 -5.29 5.86
C ALA A 32 -4.80 -5.53 4.41
N ILE A 33 -3.49 -5.54 4.14
CA ILE A 33 -2.93 -5.81 2.81
C ILE A 33 -3.15 -7.27 2.40
N LEU A 34 -2.97 -8.23 3.31
CA LEU A 34 -3.16 -9.65 3.02
C LEU A 34 -4.63 -9.99 2.74
N GLU A 35 -5.56 -9.38 3.47
CA GLU A 35 -7.00 -9.65 3.33
C GLU A 35 -7.65 -8.88 2.16
N ASN A 36 -7.19 -7.67 1.86
CA ASN A 36 -7.79 -6.83 0.82
C ASN A 36 -6.90 -6.77 -0.44
N ARG A 37 -7.33 -7.47 -1.50
CA ARG A 37 -6.64 -7.48 -2.79
C ARG A 37 -6.44 -6.08 -3.39
N ALA A 38 -7.36 -5.14 -3.16
CA ALA A 38 -7.24 -3.79 -3.68
C ALA A 38 -6.14 -3.01 -2.94
N LEU A 39 -6.03 -3.16 -1.62
CA LEU A 39 -4.92 -2.60 -0.84
C LEU A 39 -3.59 -3.18 -1.29
N LYS A 40 -3.55 -4.50 -1.50
CA LYS A 40 -2.37 -5.23 -1.96
C LYS A 40 -1.83 -4.71 -3.29
N ALA A 41 -2.71 -4.48 -4.26
CA ALA A 41 -2.33 -3.94 -5.56
C ALA A 41 -1.79 -2.50 -5.48
N GLY A 42 -2.10 -1.76 -4.40
CA GLY A 42 -1.63 -0.39 -4.17
C GLY A 42 -0.31 -0.30 -3.39
N VAL A 43 0.29 -1.41 -2.97
CA VAL A 43 1.55 -1.40 -2.23
C VAL A 43 2.73 -1.26 -3.19
N ASN A 44 3.47 -0.15 -3.07
CA ASN A 44 4.65 0.11 -3.90
C ASN A 44 5.96 -0.31 -3.23
N THR A 45 6.03 -0.20 -1.90
CA THR A 45 7.23 -0.49 -1.11
C THR A 45 6.85 -1.12 0.23
N ALA A 46 7.59 -2.14 0.65
CA ALA A 46 7.45 -2.75 1.97
C ALA A 46 8.83 -3.23 2.47
N ASN A 47 9.16 -2.94 3.73
CA ASN A 47 10.39 -3.40 4.40
C ASN A 47 11.69 -3.17 3.60
N GLY A 48 11.81 -2.05 2.88
CA GLY A 48 12.98 -1.73 2.07
C GLY A 48 13.02 -2.38 0.68
N HIS A 49 12.00 -3.16 0.32
CA HIS A 49 11.84 -3.76 -1.01
C HIS A 49 10.77 -3.04 -1.84
N ILE A 50 10.93 -3.09 -3.16
CA ILE A 50 9.95 -2.56 -4.12
C ILE A 50 9.01 -3.67 -4.53
N THR A 51 7.71 -3.46 -4.29
CA THR A 51 6.65 -4.46 -4.48
C THR A 51 5.80 -4.22 -5.71
N TYR A 52 6.11 -3.18 -6.48
CA TYR A 52 5.41 -2.83 -7.70
C TYR A 52 6.30 -3.06 -8.92
N GLU A 53 5.90 -4.03 -9.76
CA GLU A 53 6.73 -4.56 -10.84
C GLU A 53 7.14 -3.49 -11.85
N ALA A 54 6.22 -2.62 -12.26
CA ALA A 54 6.52 -1.61 -13.27
C ALA A 54 7.54 -0.57 -12.77
N VAL A 55 7.46 -0.17 -11.50
CA VAL A 55 8.43 0.76 -10.90
C VAL A 55 9.79 0.10 -10.73
N ALA A 56 9.83 -1.16 -10.30
CA ALA A 56 11.08 -1.92 -10.20
C ALA A 56 11.76 -2.05 -11.57
N ARG A 57 10.99 -2.34 -12.62
CA ARG A 57 11.50 -2.46 -13.99
C ARG A 57 12.01 -1.13 -14.55
N ASP A 58 11.25 -0.05 -14.39
CA ASP A 58 11.60 1.26 -14.94
C ASP A 58 12.82 1.89 -14.24
N LEU A 59 12.99 1.63 -12.94
CA LEU A 59 14.09 2.16 -12.13
C LEU A 59 15.23 1.15 -11.94
N ASN A 60 15.16 -0.02 -12.58
CA ASN A 60 16.18 -1.06 -12.56
C ASN A 60 16.49 -1.63 -11.16
N TYR A 61 15.46 -1.75 -10.31
CA TYR A 61 15.54 -2.30 -8.96
C TYR A 61 15.03 -3.74 -8.87
N ASP A 62 15.37 -4.41 -7.77
CA ASP A 62 14.87 -5.75 -7.46
C ASP A 62 13.39 -5.71 -7.05
N TYR A 63 12.57 -6.47 -7.79
CA TYR A 63 11.16 -6.67 -7.52
C TYR A 63 10.96 -7.80 -6.51
N VAL A 64 10.19 -7.54 -5.45
CA VAL A 64 9.79 -8.55 -4.47
C VAL A 64 8.26 -8.52 -4.33
N PRO A 65 7.56 -9.65 -4.47
CA PRO A 65 6.12 -9.72 -4.23
C PRO A 65 5.72 -9.16 -2.85
N ALA A 66 4.61 -8.42 -2.79
CA ALA A 66 4.16 -7.75 -1.56
C ALA A 66 3.94 -8.72 -0.39
N GLU A 67 3.45 -9.93 -0.66
CA GLU A 67 3.26 -10.98 0.34
C GLU A 67 4.58 -11.38 1.00
N LEU A 68 5.61 -11.64 0.19
CA LEU A 68 6.94 -12.03 0.68
C LEU A 68 7.63 -10.87 1.42
N ALA A 69 7.49 -9.65 0.91
CA ALA A 69 8.06 -8.48 1.54
C ALA A 69 7.46 -8.22 2.94
N ILE A 70 6.17 -8.47 3.13
CA ILE A 70 5.45 -8.30 4.41
C ILE A 70 5.71 -9.46 5.37
N GLU A 71 5.81 -10.70 4.89
CA GLU A 71 6.16 -11.83 5.77
C GLU A 71 7.56 -11.66 6.39
N ASN A 72 8.50 -11.05 5.66
CA ASN A 72 9.86 -10.84 6.15
C ASN A 72 9.96 -9.86 7.35
N SER A 73 9.03 -8.90 7.56
CA SER A 73 9.04 -8.06 8.79
C SER A 73 8.66 -8.83 10.04
N SER A 74 7.78 -9.82 9.92
CA SER A 74 7.35 -10.63 11.08
C SER A 74 8.49 -11.45 11.68
N SER A 75 9.54 -11.72 10.90
CA SER A 75 10.75 -12.46 11.32
C SER A 75 11.84 -11.59 11.97
N THR A 76 11.82 -10.27 11.76
CA THR A 76 12.88 -9.35 12.23
C THR A 76 12.52 -8.61 13.54
N ALA A 77 11.31 -8.76 14.07
CA ALA A 77 10.88 -8.13 15.33
C ALA A 77 11.29 -8.90 16.61
N GLY A 78 12.20 -9.89 16.50
CA GLY A 78 12.58 -10.80 17.59
C GLY A 78 14.07 -10.82 17.95
N ALA A 79 14.84 -9.78 17.65
CA ALA A 79 16.26 -9.66 18.03
C ALA A 79 16.53 -8.37 18.81
#